data_AF-A0A359IC32-F1
#
_entry.id   AF-A0A359IC32-F1
#
_cell.length_a   1.000
_cell.length_b   1.000
_cell.length_c   1.000
_cell.angle_alpha   90.00
_cell.angle_beta   90.00
_cell.angle_gamma   90.00
#
_symmetry.space_group_name_H-M   'P 1'
#
loop_
_entity.id
_entity.type
_entity.pdbx_description
1 polymer ?
#
loop_
_entity_poly.entity_id
_entity_poly.type
_entity_poly.pdbx_seq_one_letter_code
_entity_poly.pdbx_strand_id
1 'polypeptide(L)'
;MVKENVVLIRETRDVLSGRWGLAVGVFFIYMIIIGALNGTHESGSLLWILLAGPFSLGAAIFSLSLARRQEASAGQLFQGFNHFGTAFLVNIVLMVIIGVGFILLVVPGVIFALSYSLTYFILVDHPELKPMEAIRKSRMMMNGYKMKLFYMWLRFLGLALLCVLTAGIGFLWLVPFVHVCMGRFYEDILENTQTATNHTTSEME
;
A
#
# COMPACT_ATOMS: atom_id res chain seq x y z
N MET A 1 -5.94 -4.51 20.63
CA MET A 1 -4.69 -3.71 20.72
C MET A 1 -3.89 -3.92 19.46
N VAL A 2 -3.41 -2.85 18.84
CA VAL A 2 -2.76 -2.91 17.52
C VAL A 2 -1.37 -3.54 17.66
N LYS A 3 -1.07 -4.59 16.88
CA LYS A 3 0.14 -5.43 17.04
C LYS A 3 1.44 -4.65 16.90
N GLU A 4 2.47 -4.97 17.64
CA GLU A 4 3.75 -4.28 17.48
C GLU A 4 4.34 -4.43 16.06
N ASN A 5 5.12 -3.43 15.62
CA ASN A 5 5.76 -3.45 14.29
C ASN A 5 6.63 -4.69 14.08
N VAL A 6 7.27 -5.20 15.14
CA VAL A 6 8.09 -6.43 15.08
C VAL A 6 7.22 -7.65 14.78
N VAL A 7 6.04 -7.72 15.41
CA VAL A 7 5.09 -8.82 15.22
C VAL A 7 4.56 -8.81 13.79
N LEU A 8 4.18 -7.64 13.26
CA LEU A 8 3.72 -7.51 11.88
C LEU A 8 4.79 -7.95 10.85
N ILE A 9 6.05 -7.56 11.07
CA ILE A 9 7.18 -7.98 10.24
C ILE A 9 7.38 -9.51 10.30
N ARG A 10 7.28 -10.10 11.50
CA ARG A 10 7.39 -11.56 11.67
C ARG A 10 6.27 -12.30 10.97
N GLU A 11 5.02 -11.90 11.20
CA GLU A 11 3.86 -12.53 10.57
C GLU A 11 3.89 -12.40 9.04
N THR A 12 4.36 -11.26 8.52
CA THR A 12 4.54 -11.07 7.07
C THR A 12 5.54 -12.08 6.51
N ARG A 13 6.64 -12.35 7.21
CA ARG A 13 7.60 -13.39 6.83
C ARG A 13 6.97 -14.78 6.83
N ASP A 14 6.12 -15.08 7.80
CA ASP A 14 5.42 -16.36 7.96
C ASP A 14 4.27 -16.55 6.95
N VAL A 15 3.74 -15.47 6.38
CA VAL A 15 2.76 -15.50 5.29
C VAL A 15 3.47 -15.71 3.95
N LEU A 16 4.65 -15.12 3.79
CA LEU A 16 5.46 -15.27 2.59
C LEU A 16 6.25 -16.59 2.56
N SER A 17 6.50 -17.24 3.69
CA SER A 17 7.15 -18.55 3.74
C SER A 17 6.30 -19.59 2.98
N GLY A 18 6.82 -20.05 1.83
CA GLY A 18 6.12 -20.92 0.88
C GLY A 18 5.52 -20.22 -0.34
N ARG A 19 5.38 -18.88 -0.32
CA ARG A 19 4.83 -18.08 -1.44
C ARG A 19 5.81 -17.05 -2.00
N TRP A 20 7.05 -17.03 -1.50
CA TRP A 20 8.11 -16.13 -1.95
C TRP A 20 8.32 -16.15 -3.47
N GLY A 21 8.37 -17.33 -4.10
CA GLY A 21 8.56 -17.42 -5.56
C GLY A 21 7.45 -16.71 -6.34
N LEU A 22 6.21 -16.86 -5.90
CA LEU A 22 5.05 -16.20 -6.50
C LEU A 22 5.09 -14.68 -6.25
N ALA A 23 5.36 -14.26 -5.00
CA ALA A 23 5.43 -12.85 -4.64
C ALA A 23 6.54 -12.12 -5.42
N VAL A 24 7.74 -12.68 -5.44
CA VAL A 24 8.88 -12.13 -6.19
C VAL A 24 8.57 -12.10 -7.68
N GLY A 25 8.02 -13.18 -8.25
CA GLY A 25 7.67 -13.23 -9.68
C GLY A 25 6.67 -12.16 -10.10
N VAL A 26 5.58 -11.98 -9.32
CA VAL A 26 4.55 -10.98 -9.60
C VAL A 26 5.10 -9.56 -9.47
N PHE A 27 5.84 -9.26 -8.38
CA PHE A 27 6.42 -7.93 -8.21
C PHE A 27 7.58 -7.65 -9.17
N PHE A 28 8.27 -8.68 -9.66
CA PHE A 28 9.26 -8.53 -10.71
C PHE A 28 8.62 -8.15 -12.05
N ILE A 29 7.50 -8.79 -12.42
CA ILE A 29 6.70 -8.39 -13.58
C ILE A 29 6.22 -6.94 -13.40
N TYR A 30 5.71 -6.59 -12.22
CA TYR A 30 5.31 -5.23 -11.89
C TYR A 30 6.46 -4.23 -12.07
N MET A 31 7.68 -4.56 -11.60
CA MET A 31 8.87 -3.73 -11.80
C MET A 31 9.25 -3.58 -13.27
N ILE A 32 9.19 -4.64 -14.08
CA ILE A 32 9.47 -4.58 -15.52
C ILE A 32 8.45 -3.67 -16.21
N ILE A 33 7.17 -3.82 -15.90
CA ILE A 33 6.11 -2.98 -16.47
C ILE A 33 6.38 -1.51 -16.13
N ILE A 34 6.66 -1.20 -14.86
CA ILE A 34 6.98 0.16 -14.43
C ILE A 34 8.25 0.66 -15.11
N GLY A 35 9.32 -0.14 -15.15
CA GLY A 35 10.60 0.23 -15.78
C GLY A 35 10.44 0.53 -17.27
N ALA A 36 9.70 -0.31 -17.99
CA ALA A 36 9.40 -0.11 -19.40
C ALA A 36 8.60 1.18 -19.65
N LEU A 37 7.64 1.51 -18.77
CA LEU A 37 6.87 2.76 -18.85
C LEU A 37 7.72 4.01 -18.59
N ASN A 38 8.79 3.90 -17.78
CA ASN A 38 9.69 5.01 -17.47
C ASN A 38 10.86 5.15 -18.45
N GLY A 39 11.26 4.08 -19.14
CA GLY A 39 12.41 4.06 -20.05
C GLY A 39 12.21 4.74 -21.40
N THR A 40 11.00 5.20 -21.73
CA THR A 40 10.72 5.95 -22.98
C THR A 40 11.19 7.40 -22.84
N HIS A 41 12.24 7.76 -23.59
CA HIS A 41 13.29 8.68 -23.16
C HIS A 41 13.03 10.20 -23.23
N GLU A 42 11.82 10.71 -23.48
CA GLU A 42 11.61 12.19 -23.56
C GLU A 42 10.41 12.77 -22.79
N SER A 43 9.63 11.95 -22.11
CA SER A 43 8.77 12.38 -21.01
C SER A 43 8.20 11.10 -20.43
N GLY A 44 8.19 10.97 -19.10
CA GLY A 44 7.33 9.99 -18.46
C GLY A 44 5.91 10.24 -18.96
N SER A 45 5.47 9.42 -19.91
CA SER A 45 4.29 9.70 -20.72
C SER A 45 3.07 9.89 -19.81
N LEU A 46 2.10 10.69 -20.23
CA LEU A 46 0.80 10.79 -19.54
C LEU A 46 0.18 9.40 -19.27
N LEU A 47 0.59 8.38 -20.04
CA LEU A 47 0.30 6.97 -19.80
C LEU A 47 0.77 6.48 -18.42
N TRP A 48 1.92 6.90 -17.89
CA TRP A 48 2.33 6.54 -16.53
C TRP A 48 1.32 7.02 -15.49
N ILE A 49 0.96 8.30 -15.54
CA ILE A 49 -0.02 8.89 -14.61
C ILE A 49 -1.36 8.18 -14.72
N LEU A 50 -1.74 7.81 -15.95
CA LEU A 50 -2.98 7.12 -16.26
C LEU A 50 -3.00 5.67 -15.74
N LEU A 51 -1.90 4.94 -15.87
CA LEU A 51 -1.80 3.53 -15.51
C LEU A 51 -1.40 3.30 -14.04
N ALA A 52 -0.73 4.27 -13.41
CA ALA A 52 -0.21 4.14 -12.04
C ALA A 52 -1.30 3.86 -11.00
N GLY A 53 -2.49 4.47 -11.13
CA GLY A 53 -3.61 4.24 -10.21
C GLY A 53 -4.12 2.80 -10.24
N PRO A 54 -4.58 2.30 -11.41
CA PRO A 54 -4.99 0.91 -11.59
C PRO A 54 -3.92 -0.10 -11.17
N PHE A 55 -2.65 0.14 -11.51
CA PHE A 55 -1.55 -0.73 -11.11
C PHE A 55 -1.31 -0.73 -9.58
N SER A 56 -1.44 0.43 -8.94
CA SER A 56 -1.37 0.55 -7.47
C SER A 56 -2.52 -0.20 -6.80
N LEU A 57 -3.72 -0.11 -7.36
CA LEU A 57 -4.87 -0.87 -6.89
C LEU A 57 -4.67 -2.38 -7.08
N GLY A 58 -4.17 -2.82 -8.23
CA GLY A 58 -3.85 -4.23 -8.49
C GLY A 58 -2.78 -4.79 -7.56
N ALA A 59 -1.73 -4.02 -7.27
CA ALA A 59 -0.73 -4.38 -6.28
C ALA A 59 -1.32 -4.45 -4.86
N ALA A 60 -2.26 -3.56 -4.52
CA ALA A 60 -3.00 -3.63 -3.26
C ALA A 60 -3.87 -4.89 -3.17
N ILE A 61 -4.61 -5.25 -4.22
CA ILE A 61 -5.41 -6.49 -4.30
C ILE A 61 -4.51 -7.70 -4.04
N PHE A 62 -3.42 -7.80 -4.81
CA PHE A 62 -2.48 -8.91 -4.71
C PHE A 62 -1.86 -9.03 -3.30
N SER A 63 -1.35 -7.91 -2.78
CA SER A 63 -0.72 -7.89 -1.46
C SER A 63 -1.69 -8.21 -0.32
N LEU A 64 -2.96 -7.77 -0.42
CA LEU A 64 -4.00 -8.07 0.55
C LEU A 64 -4.43 -9.55 0.47
N SER A 65 -4.53 -10.13 -0.73
CA SER A 65 -4.76 -11.57 -0.90
C SER A 65 -3.63 -12.41 -0.29
N LEU A 66 -2.37 -11.99 -0.43
CA LEU A 66 -1.26 -12.64 0.26
C LEU A 66 -1.40 -12.50 1.77
N ALA A 67 -1.62 -11.28 2.28
CA ALA A 67 -1.78 -11.00 3.71
C ALA A 67 -2.89 -11.86 4.34
N ARG A 68 -3.99 -12.07 3.62
CA ARG A 68 -5.14 -12.90 3.99
C ARG A 68 -4.94 -14.40 3.80
N ARG A 69 -3.76 -14.85 3.33
CA ARG A 69 -3.49 -16.24 2.92
C ARG A 69 -4.49 -16.79 1.89
N GLN A 70 -5.08 -15.93 1.06
CA GLN A 70 -5.98 -16.30 -0.03
C GLN A 70 -5.20 -16.67 -1.31
N GLU A 71 -5.87 -17.31 -2.27
CA GLU A 71 -5.29 -17.56 -3.59
C GLU A 71 -4.89 -16.25 -4.25
N ALA A 72 -3.62 -16.16 -4.62
CA ALA A 72 -3.04 -14.96 -5.20
C ALA A 72 -2.39 -15.31 -6.52
N SER A 73 -2.57 -14.45 -7.51
CA SER A 73 -2.10 -14.69 -8.87
C SER A 73 -1.65 -13.40 -9.54
N ALA A 74 -0.79 -13.52 -10.55
CA ALA A 74 -0.31 -12.38 -11.33
C ALA A 74 -1.46 -11.60 -11.99
N GLY A 75 -2.58 -12.27 -12.31
CA GLY A 75 -3.76 -11.64 -12.90
C GLY A 75 -4.38 -10.55 -12.03
N GLN A 76 -4.17 -10.59 -10.71
CA GLN A 76 -4.67 -9.57 -9.79
C GLN A 76 -4.04 -8.19 -10.00
N LEU A 77 -2.82 -8.11 -10.55
CA LEU A 77 -2.23 -6.84 -10.94
C LEU A 77 -3.08 -6.10 -11.97
N PHE A 78 -3.76 -6.83 -12.84
CA PHE A 78 -4.61 -6.28 -13.88
C PHE A 78 -6.07 -6.08 -13.41
N GLN A 79 -6.47 -6.67 -12.28
CA GLN A 79 -7.82 -6.48 -11.74
C GLN A 79 -8.09 -5.03 -11.31
N GLY A 80 -7.04 -4.27 -10.98
CA GLY A 80 -7.16 -2.84 -10.71
C GLY A 80 -7.71 -2.01 -11.88
N PHE A 81 -7.62 -2.53 -13.11
CA PHE A 81 -8.19 -1.90 -14.30
C PHE A 81 -9.72 -2.04 -14.39
N ASN A 82 -10.33 -2.99 -13.68
CA ASN A 82 -11.79 -3.11 -13.64
C ASN A 82 -12.43 -1.87 -12.97
N HIS A 83 -11.70 -1.22 -12.06
CA HIS A 83 -12.13 -0.01 -11.36
C HIS A 83 -11.29 1.20 -11.79
N PHE A 84 -10.95 1.27 -13.08
CA PHE A 84 -10.02 2.25 -13.63
C PHE A 84 -10.37 3.69 -13.24
N GLY A 85 -11.62 4.12 -13.42
CA GLY A 85 -12.04 5.50 -13.14
C GLY A 85 -11.82 5.89 -11.67
N THR A 86 -12.23 5.03 -10.74
CA THR A 86 -12.07 5.26 -9.30
C THR A 86 -10.59 5.22 -8.90
N ALA A 87 -9.83 4.22 -9.37
CA ALA A 87 -8.41 4.07 -9.08
C ALA A 87 -7.57 5.25 -9.62
N PHE A 88 -7.90 5.71 -10.83
CA PHE A 88 -7.26 6.87 -11.45
C PHE A 88 -7.56 8.16 -10.68
N LEU A 89 -8.83 8.42 -10.33
CA LEU A 89 -9.18 9.61 -9.54
C LEU A 89 -8.50 9.61 -8.17
N VAL A 90 -8.48 8.47 -7.47
CA VAL A 90 -7.74 8.33 -6.20
C VAL A 90 -6.28 8.70 -6.40
N ASN A 91 -5.63 8.16 -7.44
CA ASN A 91 -4.23 8.45 -7.73
C ASN A 91 -3.98 9.95 -7.96
N ILE A 92 -4.80 10.62 -8.78
CA ILE A 92 -4.69 12.06 -9.04
C ILE A 92 -4.86 12.87 -7.75
N VAL A 93 -5.89 12.58 -6.96
CA VAL A 93 -6.15 13.31 -5.72
C VAL A 93 -5.01 13.12 -4.72
N LEU A 94 -4.51 11.90 -4.55
CA LEU A 94 -3.37 11.62 -3.68
C LEU A 94 -2.10 12.31 -4.17
N MET A 95 -1.83 12.27 -5.48
CA MET A 95 -0.68 12.95 -6.08
C MET A 95 -0.71 14.45 -5.81
N VAL A 96 -1.86 15.10 -5.96
CA VAL A 96 -2.03 16.54 -5.69
C VAL A 96 -1.88 16.84 -4.20
N ILE A 97 -2.57 16.11 -3.32
CA ILE A 97 -2.52 16.38 -1.87
C ILE A 97 -1.10 16.17 -1.32
N ILE A 98 -0.46 15.06 -1.68
CA ILE A 98 0.89 14.73 -1.24
C ILE A 98 1.90 15.69 -1.87
N GLY A 99 1.75 16.00 -3.16
CA GLY A 99 2.60 16.95 -3.88
C GLY A 99 2.55 18.36 -3.30
N VAL A 100 1.35 18.89 -3.05
CA VAL A 100 1.17 20.17 -2.34
C VAL A 100 1.76 20.12 -0.95
N GLY A 101 1.60 19.00 -0.24
CA GLY A 101 2.25 18.74 1.03
C GLY A 101 3.77 18.94 0.95
N PHE A 102 4.42 18.27 0.00
CA PHE A 102 5.87 18.37 -0.21
C PHE A 102 6.33 19.76 -0.69
N ILE A 103 5.54 20.43 -1.55
CA ILE A 103 5.84 21.79 -2.03
C ILE A 103 5.83 22.78 -0.86
N LEU A 104 4.88 22.63 0.06
CA LEU A 104 4.78 23.50 1.23
C LEU A 104 5.96 23.22 2.18
N LEU A 105 6.11 21.97 2.64
CA LEU A 105 7.24 21.50 3.43
C LEU A 105 7.41 19.96 3.30
N VAL A 106 8.64 19.46 3.43
CA VAL A 106 8.89 18.00 3.38
C VAL A 106 8.11 17.22 4.46
N VAL A 107 8.04 17.74 5.68
CA VAL A 107 7.38 17.09 6.82
C VAL A 107 5.87 16.85 6.60
N PRO A 108 5.05 17.87 6.24
CA PRO A 108 3.63 17.63 5.96
C PRO A 108 3.39 16.72 4.74
N GLY A 109 4.26 16.75 3.72
CA GLY A 109 4.21 15.80 2.60
C GLY A 109 4.29 14.35 3.07
N VAL A 110 5.25 14.04 3.94
CA VAL A 110 5.40 12.70 4.54
C VAL A 110 4.18 12.35 5.41
N ILE A 111 3.69 13.27 6.23
CA ILE A 111 2.51 13.01 7.08
C ILE A 111 1.26 12.69 6.24
N PHE A 112 1.06 13.39 5.12
CA PHE A 112 0.00 13.09 4.18
C PHE A 112 0.19 11.72 3.52
N ALA A 113 1.38 11.43 3.01
CA ALA A 113 1.67 10.12 2.42
C ALA A 113 1.36 8.96 3.39
N LEU A 114 1.75 9.10 4.66
CA LEU A 114 1.43 8.12 5.71
C LEU A 114 -0.08 8.03 5.98
N SER A 115 -0.77 9.17 6.08
CA SER A 115 -2.21 9.24 6.38
C SER A 115 -3.07 8.58 5.29
N TYR A 116 -2.61 8.63 4.04
CA TYR A 116 -3.35 8.14 2.87
C TYR A 116 -2.85 6.78 2.35
N SER A 117 -1.83 6.20 2.99
CA SER A 117 -1.24 4.93 2.58
C SER A 117 -2.22 3.75 2.52
N LEU A 118 -3.34 3.80 3.26
CA LEU A 118 -4.32 2.72 3.28
C LEU A 118 -5.47 2.89 2.28
N THR A 119 -5.48 3.99 1.51
CA THR A 119 -6.58 4.32 0.60
C THR A 119 -6.83 3.21 -0.43
N TYR A 120 -5.77 2.66 -1.05
CA TYR A 120 -5.92 1.60 -2.03
C TYR A 120 -6.47 0.31 -1.41
N PHE A 121 -6.03 -0.06 -0.20
CA PHE A 121 -6.55 -1.24 0.51
C PHE A 121 -8.03 -1.11 0.87
N ILE A 122 -8.46 0.08 1.29
CA ILE A 122 -9.88 0.37 1.54
C ILE A 122 -10.70 0.22 0.27
N LEU A 123 -10.16 0.65 -0.87
CA LEU A 123 -10.84 0.54 -2.15
C LEU A 123 -10.93 -0.92 -2.63
N VAL A 124 -10.01 -1.80 -2.20
CA VAL A 124 -10.14 -3.25 -2.45
C VAL A 124 -11.29 -3.85 -1.65
N ASP A 125 -11.43 -3.49 -0.38
CA ASP A 125 -12.50 -4.01 0.48
C ASP A 125 -13.87 -3.38 0.18
N HIS A 126 -13.88 -2.15 -0.32
CA HIS A 126 -15.09 -1.38 -0.63
C HIS A 126 -14.97 -0.68 -1.99
N PRO A 127 -15.03 -1.43 -3.10
CA PRO A 127 -14.92 -0.88 -4.46
C PRO A 127 -16.05 0.11 -4.81
N GLU A 128 -17.18 0.06 -4.11
CA GLU A 128 -18.33 0.95 -4.25
C GLU A 128 -18.10 2.37 -3.71
N LEU A 129 -17.06 2.58 -2.88
CA LEU A 129 -16.80 3.88 -2.28
C LEU A 129 -16.32 4.90 -3.31
N LYS A 130 -16.77 6.15 -3.13
CA LYS A 130 -16.24 7.25 -3.92
C LYS A 130 -14.77 7.51 -3.56
N PRO A 131 -13.94 7.98 -4.51
CA PRO A 131 -12.52 8.27 -4.28
C PRO A 131 -12.25 9.10 -3.01
N MET A 132 -13.02 10.17 -2.82
CA MET A 132 -12.86 11.07 -1.67
C MET A 132 -13.26 10.41 -0.35
N GLU A 133 -14.26 9.54 -0.37
CA GLU A 133 -14.71 8.80 0.82
C GLU A 133 -13.65 7.78 1.25
N ALA A 134 -13.05 7.06 0.30
CA ALA A 134 -11.93 6.14 0.56
C ALA A 134 -10.73 6.88 1.18
N ILE A 135 -10.36 8.03 0.62
CA ILE A 135 -9.27 8.88 1.13
C ILE A 135 -9.58 9.38 2.55
N ARG A 136 -10.80 9.84 2.79
CA ARG A 136 -11.25 10.29 4.12
C ARG A 136 -11.22 9.13 5.12
N LYS A 137 -11.71 7.96 4.73
CA LYS A 137 -11.69 6.74 5.56
C LYS A 137 -10.26 6.33 5.92
N SER A 138 -9.32 6.39 4.96
CA SER A 138 -7.89 6.19 5.25
C SER A 138 -7.41 7.19 6.29
N ARG A 139 -7.66 8.49 6.11
CA ARG A 139 -7.18 9.50 7.07
C ARG A 139 -7.71 9.28 8.48
N MET A 140 -8.97 8.89 8.61
CA MET A 140 -9.62 8.62 9.91
C MET A 140 -9.02 7.39 10.57
N MET A 141 -8.91 6.27 9.85
CA MET A 141 -8.34 5.04 10.40
C MET A 141 -6.86 5.18 10.77
N MET A 142 -6.13 6.13 10.18
CA MET A 142 -4.71 6.36 10.45
C MET A 142 -4.47 7.32 11.60
N ASN A 143 -5.53 7.97 12.11
CA ASN A 143 -5.40 8.89 13.21
C ASN A 143 -4.98 8.12 14.48
N GLY A 144 -3.83 8.49 15.07
CA GLY A 144 -3.20 7.74 16.17
C GLY A 144 -2.16 6.69 15.72
N TYR A 145 -2.19 6.22 14.48
CA TYR A 145 -1.24 5.18 13.99
C TYR A 145 -0.17 5.68 13.02
N LYS A 146 -0.17 6.99 12.69
CA LYS A 146 0.82 7.59 11.78
C LYS A 146 2.26 7.39 12.25
N MET A 147 2.51 7.59 13.56
CA MET A 147 3.85 7.40 14.15
C MET A 147 4.29 5.94 14.09
N LYS A 148 3.36 5.02 14.33
CA LYS A 148 3.63 3.59 14.23
C LYS A 148 4.06 3.20 12.81
N LEU A 149 3.35 3.69 11.79
CA LEU A 149 3.70 3.49 10.39
C LEU A 149 5.04 4.16 10.04
N PHE A 150 5.33 5.35 10.58
CA PHE A 150 6.61 6.04 10.39
C PHE A 150 7.80 5.20 10.90
N TYR A 151 7.71 4.65 12.11
CA TYR A 151 8.75 3.76 12.64
C TYR A 151 8.90 2.47 11.82
N MET A 152 7.80 1.96 11.23
CA MET A 152 7.86 0.81 10.34
C MET A 152 8.63 1.16 9.05
N TRP A 153 8.34 2.31 8.44
CA TRP A 153 9.08 2.82 7.30
C TRP A 153 10.55 3.08 7.61
N LEU A 154 10.90 3.54 8.81
CA LEU A 154 12.29 3.75 9.20
C LEU A 154 13.09 2.44 9.19
N ARG A 155 12.49 1.32 9.60
CA ARG A 155 13.10 -0.02 9.50
C ARG A 155 13.25 -0.47 8.05
N PHE A 156 12.24 -0.23 7.23
CA PHE A 156 12.31 -0.53 5.79
C PHE A 156 13.35 0.32 5.07
N LEU A 157 13.55 1.57 5.48
CA LEU A 157 14.58 2.44 4.92
C LEU A 157 15.99 1.92 5.26
N GLY A 158 16.20 1.43 6.48
CA GLY A 158 17.43 0.74 6.85
C GLY A 158 17.69 -0.51 6.00
N LEU A 159 16.66 -1.35 5.81
CA LEU A 159 16.75 -2.51 4.92
C LEU A 159 16.97 -2.13 3.45
N ALA A 160 16.34 -1.05 2.98
CA ALA A 160 16.51 -0.54 1.63
C ALA A 160 17.96 -0.09 1.39
N LEU A 161 18.58 0.56 2.37
CA LEU A 161 20.00 0.94 2.30
C LEU A 161 20.90 -0.30 2.17
N LEU A 162 20.62 -1.37 2.92
CA LEU A 162 21.31 -2.67 2.76
C LEU A 162 21.08 -3.27 1.35
N CYS A 163 19.87 -3.11 0.79
CA CYS A 163 19.57 -3.59 -0.55
C CYS A 163 20.35 -2.82 -1.62
N VAL A 164 20.55 -1.50 -1.45
CA VAL A 164 21.39 -0.69 -2.35
C VAL A 164 22.85 -1.18 -2.32
N LEU A 165 23.37 -1.53 -1.14
CA LEU A 165 24.73 -2.07 -1.00
C LEU A 165 24.89 -3.44 -1.68
N THR A 166 23.82 -4.22 -1.84
CA THR A 166 23.82 -5.50 -2.58
C THR A 166 23.53 -5.35 -4.07
N ALA A 167 23.91 -4.21 -4.66
CA ALA A 167 23.65 -3.84 -6.06
C ALA A 167 22.15 -3.83 -6.44
N GLY A 168 21.27 -3.64 -5.45
CA GLY A 168 19.83 -3.57 -5.64
C GLY A 168 19.11 -4.94 -5.70
N ILE A 169 19.83 -6.05 -5.61
CA ILE A 169 19.24 -7.40 -5.67
C ILE A 169 18.27 -7.64 -4.52
N GLY A 170 18.56 -7.08 -3.33
CA GLY A 170 17.66 -7.16 -2.17
C GLY A 170 16.28 -6.54 -2.41
N PHE A 171 16.11 -5.61 -3.36
CA PHE A 171 14.80 -5.00 -3.64
C PHE A 171 13.78 -5.99 -4.18
N LEU A 172 14.21 -7.05 -4.86
CA LEU A 172 13.30 -8.09 -5.33
C LEU A 172 12.56 -8.78 -4.19
N TRP A 173 13.17 -8.91 -3.01
CA TRP A 173 12.52 -9.45 -1.82
C TRP A 173 11.89 -8.35 -0.97
N LEU A 174 12.49 -7.18 -0.90
CA LEU A 174 12.01 -6.09 -0.04
C LEU A 174 10.66 -5.54 -0.53
N VAL A 175 10.48 -5.36 -1.84
CA VAL A 175 9.23 -4.80 -2.39
C VAL A 175 8.00 -5.66 -2.08
N PRO A 176 7.95 -6.96 -2.44
CA PRO A 176 6.82 -7.81 -2.07
C PRO A 176 6.62 -7.85 -0.56
N PHE A 177 7.70 -7.88 0.22
CA PHE A 177 7.64 -7.90 1.67
C PHE A 177 6.96 -6.65 2.23
N VAL A 178 7.36 -5.45 1.80
CA VAL A 178 6.78 -4.18 2.25
C VAL A 178 5.29 -4.10 1.87
N HIS A 179 4.93 -4.46 0.64
CA HIS A 179 3.52 -4.43 0.21
C HIS A 179 2.62 -5.38 1.03
N VAL A 180 3.05 -6.63 1.26
CA VAL A 180 2.27 -7.57 2.09
C VAL A 180 2.23 -7.10 3.54
N CYS A 181 3.33 -6.53 4.06
CA CYS A 181 3.35 -5.95 5.41
C CYS A 181 2.37 -4.79 5.55
N MET A 182 2.23 -3.94 4.53
CA MET A 182 1.23 -2.87 4.50
C MET A 182 -0.20 -3.43 4.48
N GLY A 183 -0.44 -4.52 3.74
CA GLY A 183 -1.71 -5.24 3.78
C GLY A 183 -2.05 -5.76 5.18
N ARG A 184 -1.07 -6.38 5.87
CA ARG A 184 -1.25 -6.84 7.27
C ARG A 184 -1.47 -5.69 8.24
N PHE A 185 -0.74 -4.59 8.08
CA PHE A 185 -0.93 -3.38 8.88
C PHE A 185 -2.34 -2.80 8.69
N TYR A 186 -2.87 -2.85 7.47
CA TYR A 186 -4.24 -2.46 7.19
C TYR A 186 -5.27 -3.33 7.92
N GLU A 187 -5.11 -4.65 7.88
CA GLU A 187 -6.02 -5.56 8.60
C GLU A 187 -6.01 -5.32 10.12
N ASP A 188 -4.82 -5.14 10.70
CA ASP A 188 -4.66 -4.87 12.13
C ASP A 188 -5.35 -3.55 12.54
N ILE A 189 -5.24 -2.49 11.73
CA ILE A 189 -5.97 -1.24 11.98
C ILE A 189 -7.47 -1.40 11.79
N LEU A 190 -7.90 -2.12 10.75
CA LEU A 190 -9.31 -2.35 10.46
C LEU A 190 -10.00 -3.10 11.62
N GLU A 191 -9.38 -4.18 12.10
CA GLU A 191 -9.88 -4.98 13.22
C GLU A 191 -10.01 -4.16 14.50
N ASN A 192 -9.00 -3.34 14.83
CA ASN A 192 -9.04 -2.47 16.00
C ASN A 192 -10.08 -1.34 15.86
N THR A 193 -10.28 -0.80 14.65
CA THR A 193 -11.30 0.23 14.40
C THR A 193 -12.72 -0.32 14.56
N GLN A 194 -12.98 -1.53 14.04
CA GLN A 194 -14.26 -2.22 14.19
C GLN A 194 -14.54 -2.57 15.67
N THR A 195 -13.54 -3.09 16.39
CA THR A 195 -13.67 -3.43 17.81
C THR A 195 -14.04 -2.20 18.65
N ALA A 196 -13.38 -1.06 18.40
CA ALA A 196 -13.69 0.18 19.09
C ALA A 196 -15.11 0.69 18.78
N THR A 197 -15.58 0.52 17.55
CA THR A 197 -16.93 0.95 17.15
C THR A 197 -18.00 0.10 17.83
N ASN A 198 -17.83 -1.22 17.85
CA ASN A 198 -18.80 -2.15 18.45
C ASN A 198 -18.95 -1.94 19.97
N HIS A 199 -17.86 -1.65 20.68
CA HIS A 199 -17.89 -1.37 22.11
C HIS A 199 -18.68 -0.10 22.44
N THR A 200 -18.50 0.97 21.67
CA THR A 200 -19.24 2.23 21.87
C THR A 200 -20.74 2.04 21.60
N THR A 201 -21.12 1.23 20.61
CA THR A 201 -22.54 0.96 20.31
C THR A 201 -23.21 0.14 21.43
N SER A 202 -22.53 -0.85 22.01
CA SER A 202 -23.08 -1.63 23.12
C SER A 202 -23.24 -0.87 24.44
N GLU A 203 -22.52 0.25 24.64
CA GLU A 203 -22.70 1.11 25.82
C GLU A 203 -23.85 2.11 25.66
N MET A 204 -24.37 2.29 24.45
CA MET A 204 -25.49 3.19 24.13
C MET A 204 -26.86 2.48 24.04
N GLU A 205 -26.87 1.15 24.08
CA GLU A 205 -28.08 0.30 24.18
C GLU A 205 -28.36 -0.12 25.63
#